data_AF-A0A7S2ITK0-F1
#
_entry.id   AF-A0A7S2ITK0-F1
#
_cell.length_a   1.000
_cell.length_b   1.000
_cell.length_c   1.000
_cell.angle_alpha   90.00
_cell.angle_beta   90.00
_cell.angle_gamma   90.00
#
_symmetry.space_group_name_H-M   'P 1'
#
loop_
_entity.id
_entity.type
_entity.pdbx_description
1 polymer ?
#
loop_
_entity_poly.entity_id
_entity_poly.type
_entity_poly.pdbx_seq_one_letter_code
_entity_poly.pdbx_strand_id
1 'polypeptide(L)'
;LKGRSLDIARRRAADAGLTNVNFFQGDICAYDMPFDVGLALHACGTASDLVLEACVKAGASFIVCPCCTGKLSADRTDVYRFAVTGDNIARVLYPRSAAIRSILPQDEYNFLACAADVSDVNLLRGQRGLLRRLAKAYLEHDRVLRAEEVGYVAR
;
A
#
# COMPACT_ATOMS: atom_id res chain seq x y z
N LEU A 1 -7.01 10.49 -12.86
CA LEU A 1 -5.85 10.98 -12.08
C LEU A 1 -6.24 12.24 -11.30
N LYS A 2 -5.71 12.43 -10.07
CA LYS A 2 -6.19 13.42 -9.08
C LYS A 2 -5.57 14.82 -9.25
N GLY A 3 -5.78 15.49 -10.38
CA GLY A 3 -5.16 16.80 -10.68
C GLY A 3 -5.38 17.87 -9.60
N ARG A 4 -6.62 18.01 -9.11
CA ARG A 4 -6.99 18.99 -8.07
C ARG A 4 -6.13 18.89 -6.80
N SER A 5 -5.75 17.68 -6.38
CA SER A 5 -4.92 17.49 -5.18
C SER A 5 -3.52 18.06 -5.37
N LEU A 6 -2.96 17.94 -6.57
CA LEU A 6 -1.65 18.50 -6.90
C LEU A 6 -1.70 20.01 -7.03
N ASP A 7 -2.79 20.58 -7.55
CA ASP A 7 -2.94 22.04 -7.65
C ASP A 7 -2.97 22.68 -6.26
N ILE A 8 -3.68 22.07 -5.31
CA ILE A 8 -3.68 22.50 -3.90
C ILE A 8 -2.26 22.40 -3.32
N ALA A 9 -1.54 21.32 -3.60
CA ALA A 9 -0.20 21.10 -3.07
C ALA A 9 0.82 22.11 -3.64
N ARG A 10 0.77 22.38 -4.95
CA ARG A 10 1.58 23.41 -5.63
C ARG A 10 1.33 24.79 -5.05
N ARG A 11 0.05 25.16 -4.88
CA ARG A 11 -0.31 26.45 -4.28
C ARG A 11 0.25 26.58 -2.87
N ARG A 12 0.08 25.56 -2.01
CA ARG A 12 0.60 25.59 -0.63
C ARG A 12 2.13 25.67 -0.59
N ALA A 13 2.84 24.99 -1.49
CA ALA A 13 4.29 25.09 -1.58
C ALA A 13 4.74 26.50 -2.00
N ALA A 14 4.03 27.12 -2.95
CA ALA A 14 4.30 28.50 -3.36
C ALA A 14 4.03 29.51 -2.23
N ASP A 15 2.87 29.38 -1.55
CA ASP A 15 2.51 30.23 -0.41
C ASP A 15 3.52 30.12 0.75
N ALA A 16 4.17 28.95 0.90
CA ALA A 16 5.21 28.69 1.89
C ALA A 16 6.64 28.99 1.41
N GLY A 17 6.83 29.45 0.16
CA GLY A 17 8.15 29.75 -0.42
C GLY A 17 9.06 28.53 -0.63
N LEU A 18 8.50 27.33 -0.73
CA LEU A 18 9.28 26.09 -0.90
C LEU A 18 9.74 25.93 -2.36
N THR A 19 11.05 25.87 -2.57
CA THR A 19 11.68 25.72 -3.91
C THR A 19 12.25 24.31 -4.16
N ASN A 20 12.26 23.46 -3.14
CA ASN A 20 12.83 22.11 -3.16
C ASN A 20 11.76 21.00 -3.20
N VAL A 21 10.56 21.31 -3.68
CA VAL A 21 9.44 20.36 -3.75
C VAL A 21 9.02 20.18 -5.21
N ASN A 22 9.06 18.93 -5.68
CA ASN A 22 8.61 18.55 -7.01
C ASN A 22 7.30 17.78 -6.94
N PHE A 23 6.45 17.94 -7.96
CA PHE A 23 5.14 17.31 -8.03
C PHE A 23 5.04 16.42 -9.26
N PHE A 24 4.68 15.16 -9.06
CA PHE A 24 4.46 14.19 -10.12
C PHE A 24 2.98 13.81 -10.22
N GLN A 25 2.43 13.82 -11.44
CA GLN A 25 1.08 13.34 -11.74
C GLN A 25 1.16 12.14 -12.68
N GLY A 26 0.94 10.94 -12.15
CA GLY A 26 0.94 9.74 -12.96
C GLY A 26 0.57 8.50 -12.15
N ASP A 27 0.72 7.36 -12.81
CA ASP A 27 0.73 6.05 -12.17
C ASP A 27 1.92 5.95 -11.21
N ILE A 28 1.72 5.40 -10.01
CA ILE A 28 2.79 5.17 -9.02
C ILE A 28 3.94 4.37 -9.65
N CYS A 29 3.64 3.38 -10.51
CA CYS A 29 4.68 2.58 -11.13
C CYS A 29 5.44 3.30 -12.26
N ALA A 30 4.95 4.45 -12.71
CA ALA A 30 5.62 5.27 -13.72
C ALA A 30 6.66 6.23 -13.09
N TYR A 31 6.75 6.29 -11.77
CA TYR A 31 7.78 7.06 -11.09
C TYR A 31 9.10 6.28 -11.08
N ASP A 32 10.12 6.80 -11.77
CA ASP A 32 11.42 6.17 -12.00
C ASP A 32 12.61 7.00 -11.51
N MET A 33 12.35 8.13 -10.86
CA MET A 33 13.38 8.99 -10.29
C MET A 33 14.00 8.34 -9.05
N PRO A 34 15.29 8.58 -8.77
CA PRO A 34 15.96 8.07 -7.57
C PRO A 34 15.42 8.75 -6.29
N PHE A 35 15.31 7.96 -5.21
CA PHE A 35 14.94 8.44 -3.88
C PHE A 35 15.50 7.52 -2.78
N ASP A 36 15.75 8.08 -1.60
CA ASP A 36 16.30 7.36 -0.45
C ASP A 36 15.22 6.84 0.51
N VAL A 37 14.08 7.55 0.59
CA VAL A 37 12.97 7.24 1.49
C VAL A 37 11.62 7.34 0.77
N GLY A 38 10.82 6.28 0.84
CA GLY A 38 9.42 6.28 0.40
C GLY A 38 8.44 6.48 1.57
N LEU A 39 7.56 7.46 1.46
CA LEU A 39 6.50 7.73 2.44
C LEU A 39 5.12 7.55 1.82
N ALA A 40 4.32 6.65 2.38
CA ALA A 40 2.95 6.38 1.94
C ALA A 40 1.95 6.53 3.09
N LEU A 41 1.22 7.65 3.10
CA LEU A 41 0.18 7.95 4.07
C LEU A 41 -1.19 7.81 3.43
N HIS A 42 -2.07 6.99 4.03
CA HIS A 42 -3.40 6.70 3.47
C HIS A 42 -3.39 6.08 2.05
N ALA A 43 -2.26 5.48 1.64
CA ALA A 43 -2.16 4.70 0.41
C ALA A 43 -2.68 3.28 0.64
N CYS A 44 -3.99 3.11 0.83
CA CYS A 44 -4.57 1.86 1.34
C CYS A 44 -4.73 0.78 0.23
N GLY A 45 -4.70 -0.51 0.60
CA GLY A 45 -4.77 -1.64 -0.34
C GLY A 45 -3.62 -1.70 -1.34
N THR A 46 -3.90 -2.02 -2.61
CA THR A 46 -2.91 -2.14 -3.70
C THR A 46 -1.97 -0.93 -3.81
N ALA A 47 -2.39 0.28 -3.42
CA ALA A 47 -1.49 1.44 -3.41
C ALA A 47 -0.29 1.27 -2.45
N SER A 48 -0.49 0.68 -1.27
CA SER A 48 0.60 0.35 -0.34
C SER A 48 1.58 -0.61 -1.01
N ASP A 49 1.04 -1.66 -1.64
CA ASP A 49 1.85 -2.71 -2.26
C ASP A 49 2.68 -2.17 -3.43
N LEU A 50 2.14 -1.23 -4.22
CA LEU A 50 2.90 -0.59 -5.31
C LEU A 50 3.99 0.35 -4.79
N VAL A 51 3.74 1.09 -3.70
CA VAL A 51 4.79 1.91 -3.08
C VAL A 51 5.89 1.02 -2.50
N LEU A 52 5.53 -0.09 -1.84
CA LEU A 52 6.50 -1.04 -1.31
C LEU A 52 7.38 -1.62 -2.42
N GLU A 53 6.79 -2.06 -3.55
CA GLU A 53 7.56 -2.54 -4.71
C GLU A 53 8.49 -1.46 -5.28
N ALA A 54 8.05 -0.20 -5.33
CA ALA A 54 8.90 0.91 -5.75
C ALA A 54 10.09 1.14 -4.80
N CYS A 55 9.85 1.10 -3.48
CA CYS A 55 10.90 1.27 -2.47
C CYS A 55 11.91 0.12 -2.50
N VAL A 56 11.40 -1.12 -2.60
CA VAL A 56 12.22 -2.32 -2.71
C VAL A 56 13.10 -2.26 -3.96
N LYS A 57 12.54 -1.89 -5.12
CA LYS A 57 13.30 -1.72 -6.37
C LYS A 57 14.38 -0.64 -6.27
N ALA A 58 14.09 0.46 -5.57
CA ALA A 58 15.03 1.56 -5.36
C ALA A 58 16.10 1.26 -4.28
N GLY A 59 15.90 0.24 -3.44
CA GLY A 59 16.70 0.04 -2.22
C GLY A 59 16.49 1.16 -1.20
N ALA A 60 15.30 1.77 -1.20
CA ALA A 60 14.94 2.91 -0.37
C ALA A 60 14.24 2.46 0.92
N SER A 61 14.57 3.10 2.03
CA SER A 61 13.84 2.95 3.30
C SER A 61 12.37 3.35 3.11
N PHE A 62 11.43 2.76 3.85
CA PHE A 62 10.01 3.09 3.69
C PHE A 62 9.23 3.24 4.99
N ILE A 63 8.22 4.10 4.95
CA ILE A 63 7.19 4.24 5.97
C ILE A 63 5.83 4.16 5.27
N VAL A 64 5.08 3.10 5.56
CA VAL A 64 3.74 2.87 4.98
C VAL A 64 2.72 2.82 6.12
N CYS A 65 1.75 3.73 6.07
CA CYS A 65 0.70 3.85 7.09
C CYS A 65 -0.68 3.73 6.43
N PRO A 66 -1.16 2.49 6.19
CA PRO A 66 -2.46 2.27 5.58
C PRO A 66 -3.59 2.36 6.62
N CYS A 67 -4.59 3.16 6.26
CA CYS A 67 -5.88 3.27 6.92
C CYS A 67 -6.72 1.99 6.81
N CYS A 68 -6.64 1.33 5.66
CA CYS A 68 -7.45 0.17 5.27
C CYS A 68 -6.55 -0.89 4.63
N THR A 69 -6.81 -2.14 4.96
CA THR A 69 -6.11 -3.29 4.39
C THR A 69 -7.02 -4.16 3.53
N GLY A 70 -8.34 -3.88 3.48
CA GLY A 70 -9.34 -4.69 2.80
C GLY A 70 -9.48 -4.47 1.30
N LYS A 71 -8.80 -3.46 0.73
CA LYS A 71 -8.86 -3.11 -0.70
C LYS A 71 -7.87 -3.93 -1.53
N LEU A 72 -7.92 -5.24 -1.33
CA LEU A 72 -7.15 -6.25 -2.05
C LEU A 72 -8.16 -6.94 -2.95
N SER A 73 -8.06 -6.76 -4.27
CA SER A 73 -8.97 -7.40 -5.20
C SER A 73 -8.20 -8.33 -6.13
N ALA A 74 -8.86 -9.43 -6.50
CA ALA A 74 -8.44 -10.32 -7.57
C ALA A 74 -9.19 -10.03 -8.89
N ASP A 75 -10.23 -9.19 -8.86
CA ASP A 75 -11.11 -8.96 -10.01
C ASP A 75 -10.67 -7.74 -10.84
N ARG A 76 -10.77 -7.90 -12.17
CA ARG A 76 -10.39 -6.92 -13.20
C ARG A 76 -11.32 -5.70 -13.24
N THR A 77 -12.38 -5.69 -12.44
CA THR A 77 -13.33 -4.57 -12.29
C THR A 77 -12.99 -3.63 -11.13
N ASP A 78 -11.83 -3.81 -10.48
CA ASP A 78 -11.46 -3.06 -9.29
C ASP A 78 -11.27 -1.56 -9.52
N VAL A 79 -12.27 -0.80 -9.07
CA VAL A 79 -12.28 0.68 -9.04
C VAL A 79 -11.12 1.23 -8.21
N TYR A 80 -10.68 0.53 -7.17
CA TYR A 80 -9.55 0.96 -6.34
C TYR A 80 -8.23 0.82 -7.09
N ARG A 81 -8.09 -0.19 -7.94
CA ARG A 81 -6.90 -0.37 -8.75
C ARG A 81 -6.78 0.68 -9.86
N PHE A 82 -7.86 0.94 -10.58
CA PHE A 82 -7.91 2.02 -11.57
C PHE A 82 -7.58 3.37 -10.94
N ALA A 83 -8.08 3.63 -9.74
CA ALA A 83 -7.84 4.90 -9.04
C ALA A 83 -6.36 5.15 -8.72
N VAL A 84 -5.54 4.08 -8.65
CA VAL A 84 -4.12 4.14 -8.30
C VAL A 84 -3.23 4.10 -9.53
N THR A 85 -3.54 3.22 -10.48
CA THR A 85 -2.66 2.95 -11.65
C THR A 85 -3.15 3.58 -12.95
N GLY A 86 -4.42 3.98 -13.02
CA GLY A 86 -5.05 4.41 -14.28
C GLY A 86 -5.38 3.26 -15.23
N ASP A 87 -5.16 2.00 -14.81
CA ASP A 87 -5.53 0.78 -15.52
C ASP A 87 -6.09 -0.29 -14.56
N ASN A 88 -6.60 -1.39 -15.12
CA ASN A 88 -6.99 -2.59 -14.37
C ASN A 88 -6.00 -3.75 -14.64
N ILE A 89 -4.71 -3.40 -14.62
CA ILE A 89 -3.54 -4.28 -14.51
C ILE A 89 -3.80 -5.49 -13.57
N ALA A 90 -3.01 -6.54 -13.47
CA ALA A 90 -2.77 -7.18 -12.18
C ALA A 90 -1.27 -7.22 -11.97
N ARG A 91 -0.74 -6.31 -11.14
CA ARG A 91 0.71 -6.10 -10.91
C ARG A 91 1.17 -6.66 -9.57
N VAL A 92 0.23 -7.05 -8.72
CA VAL A 92 0.42 -7.50 -7.34
C VAL A 92 -0.47 -8.73 -7.19
N LEU A 93 0.09 -9.80 -6.64
CA LEU A 93 -0.63 -11.04 -6.30
C LEU A 93 -0.80 -11.13 -4.78
N TYR A 94 -1.88 -11.75 -4.34
CA TYR A 94 -2.20 -11.96 -2.93
C TYR A 94 -2.43 -13.45 -2.64
N PRO A 95 -1.93 -14.00 -1.51
CA PRO A 95 -0.93 -13.40 -0.61
C PRO A 95 0.35 -12.96 -1.34
N ARG A 96 1.08 -12.01 -0.78
CA ARG A 96 2.26 -11.36 -1.37
C ARG A 96 3.45 -12.30 -1.39
N SER A 97 3.77 -12.90 -0.25
CA SER A 97 4.92 -13.79 -0.10
C SER A 97 4.64 -15.20 -0.66
N ALA A 98 5.68 -15.89 -1.12
CA ALA A 98 5.58 -17.32 -1.44
C ALA A 98 5.30 -18.16 -0.18
N ALA A 99 5.88 -17.77 0.96
CA ALA A 99 5.66 -18.45 2.24
C ALA A 99 4.17 -18.52 2.61
N ILE A 100 3.46 -17.38 2.63
CA ILE A 100 2.04 -17.35 2.98
C ILE A 100 1.17 -17.96 1.87
N ARG A 101 1.51 -17.76 0.58
CA ARG A 101 0.81 -18.42 -0.54
C ARG A 101 0.79 -19.94 -0.45
N SER A 102 1.80 -20.56 0.16
CA SER A 102 1.89 -22.01 0.30
C SER A 102 0.91 -22.61 1.32
N ILE A 103 0.38 -21.78 2.23
CA ILE A 103 -0.46 -22.23 3.35
C ILE A 103 -1.84 -21.58 3.39
N LEU A 104 -2.02 -20.43 2.72
CA LEU A 104 -3.26 -19.67 2.76
C LEU A 104 -3.72 -19.32 1.33
N PRO A 105 -4.85 -19.86 0.85
CA PRO A 105 -5.36 -19.55 -0.46
C PRO A 105 -5.87 -18.10 -0.54
N GLN A 106 -6.00 -17.59 -1.77
CA GLN A 106 -6.29 -16.17 -2.01
C GLN A 106 -7.64 -15.71 -1.46
N ASP A 107 -8.66 -16.56 -1.53
CA ASP A 107 -9.99 -16.31 -0.99
C ASP A 107 -9.97 -16.17 0.54
N GLU A 108 -9.25 -17.04 1.24
CA GLU A 108 -9.03 -16.94 2.70
C GLU A 108 -8.22 -15.69 3.08
N TYR A 109 -7.21 -15.35 2.27
CA TYR A 109 -6.46 -14.11 2.46
C TYR A 109 -7.36 -12.86 2.32
N ASN A 110 -8.32 -12.88 1.39
CA ASN A 110 -9.31 -11.80 1.27
C ASN A 110 -10.23 -11.71 2.49
N PHE A 111 -10.62 -12.84 3.10
CA PHE A 111 -11.36 -12.81 4.37
C PHE A 111 -10.55 -12.18 5.50
N LEU A 112 -9.25 -12.46 5.60
CA LEU A 112 -8.36 -11.78 6.55
C LEU A 112 -8.29 -10.28 6.27
N ALA A 113 -8.19 -9.89 5.00
CA ALA A 113 -8.20 -8.50 4.58
C ALA A 113 -9.47 -7.76 5.01
N CYS A 114 -10.64 -8.37 4.84
CA CYS A 114 -11.91 -7.84 5.33
C CYS A 114 -11.95 -7.75 6.87
N ALA A 115 -11.46 -8.77 7.58
CA ALA A 115 -11.43 -8.76 9.04
C ALA A 115 -10.48 -7.68 9.61
N ALA A 116 -9.39 -7.40 8.90
CA ALA A 116 -8.41 -6.39 9.27
C ALA A 116 -8.86 -4.94 8.99
N ASP A 117 -9.83 -4.74 8.10
CA ASP A 117 -10.32 -3.43 7.67
C ASP A 117 -11.36 -2.85 8.64
N VAL A 118 -10.97 -2.67 9.90
CA VAL A 118 -11.83 -2.12 10.96
C VAL A 118 -11.15 -0.96 11.65
N SER A 119 -11.80 0.20 11.61
CA SER A 119 -11.33 1.45 12.23
C SER A 119 -12.11 1.85 13.49
N ASP A 120 -13.24 1.19 13.79
CA ASP A 120 -14.00 1.44 15.01
C ASP A 120 -13.29 0.86 16.24
N VAL A 121 -12.84 1.74 17.12
CA VAL A 121 -12.12 1.42 18.36
C VAL A 121 -12.91 0.50 19.30
N ASN A 122 -14.23 0.52 19.26
CA ASN A 122 -15.06 -0.36 20.08
C ASN A 122 -15.02 -1.80 19.53
N LEU A 123 -14.99 -1.95 18.21
CA LEU A 123 -14.87 -3.25 17.54
C LEU A 123 -13.47 -3.87 17.67
N LEU A 124 -12.47 -3.08 18.08
CA LEU A 124 -11.10 -3.53 18.34
C LEU A 124 -10.90 -4.05 19.77
N ARG A 125 -11.92 -4.01 20.64
CA ARG A 125 -11.88 -4.55 22.01
C ARG A 125 -12.32 -6.01 22.10
N GLY A 126 -11.93 -6.67 23.18
CA GLY A 126 -12.29 -8.06 23.47
C GLY A 126 -11.66 -9.07 22.50
N GLN A 127 -12.15 -10.32 22.56
CA GLN A 127 -11.59 -11.43 21.78
C GLN A 127 -11.71 -11.21 20.26
N ARG A 128 -12.88 -10.76 19.77
CA ARG A 128 -13.07 -10.45 18.35
C ARG A 128 -12.15 -9.31 17.89
N GLY A 129 -11.97 -8.29 18.71
CA GLY A 129 -11.05 -7.18 18.41
C GLY A 129 -9.58 -7.59 18.39
N LEU A 130 -9.17 -8.55 19.23
CA LEU A 130 -7.84 -9.16 19.14
C LEU A 130 -7.65 -9.86 17.78
N LEU A 131 -8.60 -10.68 17.35
CA LEU A 131 -8.52 -11.38 16.06
C LEU A 131 -8.40 -10.41 14.87
N ARG A 132 -9.10 -9.27 14.89
CA ARG A 132 -8.99 -8.22 13.86
C ARG A 132 -7.59 -7.60 13.82
N ARG A 133 -7.02 -7.29 14.98
CA ARG A 133 -5.66 -6.75 15.07
C ARG A 133 -4.62 -7.76 14.61
N LEU A 134 -4.81 -9.04 14.95
CA LEU A 134 -3.97 -10.13 14.44
C LEU A 134 -4.08 -10.25 12.92
N ALA A 135 -5.29 -10.22 12.35
CA ALA A 135 -5.48 -10.24 10.91
C ALA A 135 -4.70 -9.10 10.24
N LYS A 136 -4.77 -7.87 10.78
CA LYS A 136 -3.96 -6.74 10.26
C LYS A 136 -2.46 -7.01 10.35
N ALA A 137 -1.99 -7.52 11.50
CA ALA A 137 -0.58 -7.87 11.68
C ALA A 137 -0.11 -8.94 10.68
N TYR A 138 -0.92 -9.95 10.39
CA TYR A 138 -0.61 -10.97 9.39
C TYR A 138 -0.46 -10.40 7.98
N LEU A 139 -1.34 -9.50 7.56
CA LEU A 139 -1.26 -8.88 6.22
C LEU A 139 -0.04 -7.98 6.07
N GLU A 140 0.29 -7.20 7.10
CA GLU A 140 1.51 -6.38 7.08
C GLU A 140 2.78 -7.26 7.17
N HIS A 141 2.72 -8.36 7.92
CA HIS A 141 3.83 -9.32 7.97
C HIS A 141 4.07 -10.00 6.62
N ASP A 142 3.02 -10.39 5.90
CA ASP A 142 3.13 -10.96 4.54
C ASP A 142 3.84 -9.99 3.57
N ARG A 143 3.62 -8.69 3.69
CA ARG A 143 4.34 -7.66 2.93
C ARG A 143 5.83 -7.59 3.29
N VAL A 144 6.16 -7.74 4.56
CA VAL A 144 7.57 -7.78 5.02
C VAL A 144 8.25 -9.04 4.49
N LEU A 145 7.63 -10.20 4.61
CA LEU A 145 8.15 -11.46 4.06
C LEU A 145 8.39 -11.36 2.55
N ARG A 146 7.47 -10.72 1.81
CA ARG A 146 7.65 -10.46 0.38
C ARG A 146 8.88 -9.60 0.09
N ALA A 147 9.18 -8.60 0.92
CA ALA A 147 10.37 -7.77 0.76
C ALA A 147 11.65 -8.59 1.05
N GLU A 148 11.64 -9.41 2.09
CA GLU A 148 12.75 -10.31 2.42
C GLU A 148 13.03 -11.32 1.31
N GLU A 149 11.99 -11.91 0.70
CA GLU A 149 12.09 -12.88 -0.40
C GLU A 149 12.83 -12.34 -1.64
N VAL A 150 12.82 -11.02 -1.85
CA VAL A 150 13.54 -10.37 -2.96
C VAL A 150 14.86 -9.76 -2.53
N GLY A 151 15.34 -10.10 -1.33
CA GLY A 151 16.63 -9.64 -0.81
C GLY A 151 16.64 -8.15 -0.50
N TYR A 152 15.49 -7.56 -0.14
CA TYR A 152 15.45 -6.17 0.27
C TYR A 152 16.26 -5.96 1.55
N VAL A 153 17.24 -5.05 1.47
CA VAL A 153 17.98 -4.53 2.61
C VAL A 153 17.90 -3.01 2.53
N ALA A 154 17.34 -2.38 3.55
CA ALA A 154 17.30 -0.93 3.64
C ALA A 154 18.74 -0.37 3.72
N ARG A 155 19.02 0.68 2.94
CA ARG A 155 20.29 1.42 2.98
C ARG A 155 20.33 2.38 4.16
#